data_AF-J7K753-F1
#
_entry.id   AF-J7K753-F1
#
_cell.length_a   1.000
_cell.length_b   1.000
_cell.length_c   1.000
_cell.angle_alpha   90.00
_cell.angle_beta   90.00
_cell.angle_gamma   90.00
#
_symmetry.space_group_name_H-M   'P 1'
#
loop_
_entity.id
_entity.type
_entity.pdbx_description
1 polymer ?
#
loop_
_entity_poly.entity_id
_entity_poly.type
_entity_poly.pdbx_seq_one_letter_code
_entity_poly.pdbx_strand_id
1 'polypeptide(L)'
;ANEAFQKALREIGEIVTAVARGDLSKKVQIHSVEMDPEITTFKRFINTMMDQLQIFSSEVSRVAREVGTEGILGGQAKISGVDGTWKELTDNVNVMAQNLTDQVREIASVTTAVAHGDLTQKIERPAQGEILQLQQTINTMVDQLRTFAAEVTRVARDVGTEGILGGQAESEGVQGMWNTLIVNVNAMANNLTTQVRDIAIVTTAVAKGDLTQKVQAECKGEIKQLKETINSMVDQLQQFAREVTKIAREVGTEGRLGGQATVHDVEGTWRDLTENVNGMAMNLTTQVREIAKVTTAVARGDLTKKIEVEVQGEIASLKDTINTMVDRLSTFAFEVSKVAREVGTDGTLGGQAQVDNVEGKWKDLTENVNTMARNLTTQVRGISTVTQAIANGDMSQKIEVAAAGEILILKETINNMVDRLSIFSNEVQRVAKDVGVDGKMGGQADVAGIGGRWKEITTDVNTMANNLTTQVRAFGDITNAATDGDFTKLITVEASGEMDELKRKINQMVYNLRDSIQRNTLAREAAEFANRTKSEFLANMSHEIRTP
;
A
#
# COMPACT_ATOMS: atom_id res chain seq x y z
N ALA A 1 -117.57 83.54 56.30
CA ALA A 1 -116.85 82.31 56.69
C ALA A 1 -116.98 81.20 55.64
N ASN A 2 -118.18 80.86 55.17
CA ASN A 2 -118.41 79.65 54.34
C ASN A 2 -117.90 79.73 52.87
N GLU A 3 -118.00 80.88 52.19
CA GLU A 3 -117.54 81.03 50.79
C GLU A 3 -116.00 81.01 50.65
N ALA A 4 -115.28 81.62 51.59
CA ALA A 4 -113.81 81.64 51.58
C ALA A 4 -113.22 80.23 51.74
N PHE A 5 -113.84 79.40 52.58
CA PHE A 5 -113.46 78.00 52.78
C PHE A 5 -113.74 77.15 51.54
N GLN A 6 -114.92 77.29 50.90
CA GLN A 6 -115.23 76.59 49.64
C GLN A 6 -114.28 76.98 48.49
N LYS A 7 -113.91 78.26 48.40
CA LYS A 7 -112.93 78.73 47.41
C LYS A 7 -111.54 78.13 47.65
N ALA A 8 -111.06 78.12 48.90
CA ALA A 8 -109.79 77.48 49.25
C ALA A 8 -109.79 75.96 48.98
N LEU A 9 -110.89 75.26 49.26
CA LEU A 9 -111.03 73.83 49.00
C LEU A 9 -111.00 73.51 47.49
N ARG A 10 -111.58 74.38 46.66
CA ARG A 10 -111.57 74.27 45.20
C ARG A 10 -110.16 74.51 44.63
N GLU A 11 -109.49 75.57 45.10
CA GLU A 11 -108.09 75.87 44.74
C GLU A 11 -107.15 74.70 45.11
N ILE A 12 -107.32 74.14 46.30
CA ILE A 12 -106.55 72.98 46.76
C ILE A 12 -106.91 71.72 45.96
N GLY A 13 -108.21 71.47 45.71
CA GLY A 13 -108.68 70.32 44.94
C GLY A 13 -108.15 70.32 43.50
N GLU A 14 -108.05 71.50 42.87
CA GLU A 14 -107.42 71.67 41.55
C GLU A 14 -105.93 71.31 41.56
N ILE A 15 -105.21 71.69 42.63
CA ILE A 15 -103.80 71.36 42.81
C ILE A 15 -103.58 69.88 43.08
N VAL A 16 -104.36 69.27 43.97
CA VAL A 16 -104.29 67.82 44.24
C VAL A 16 -104.62 67.02 42.97
N THR A 17 -105.58 67.49 42.16
CA THR A 17 -105.88 66.89 40.86
C THR A 17 -104.73 67.05 39.86
N ALA A 18 -104.02 68.19 39.89
CA ALA A 18 -102.85 68.43 39.06
C ALA A 18 -101.68 67.51 39.45
N VAL A 19 -101.38 67.39 40.76
CA VAL A 19 -100.36 66.48 41.29
C VAL A 19 -100.68 65.03 40.94
N ALA A 20 -101.94 64.60 41.06
CA ALA A 20 -102.36 63.25 40.68
C ALA A 20 -102.19 62.95 39.17
N ARG A 21 -102.15 63.99 38.33
CA ARG A 21 -101.87 63.89 36.88
C ARG A 21 -100.40 64.10 36.53
N GLY A 22 -99.53 64.28 37.53
CA GLY A 22 -98.09 64.51 37.34
C GLY A 22 -97.71 65.96 37.02
N ASP A 23 -98.64 66.91 37.08
CA ASP A 23 -98.34 68.34 36.93
C ASP A 23 -97.96 68.95 38.29
N LEU A 24 -96.65 68.94 38.55
CA LEU A 24 -96.04 69.47 39.78
C LEU A 24 -95.71 70.96 39.70
N SER A 25 -96.04 71.63 38.59
CA SER A 25 -95.66 73.03 38.34
C SER A 25 -96.62 74.05 38.98
N LYS A 26 -97.84 73.62 39.31
CA LYS A 26 -98.86 74.51 39.87
C LYS A 26 -98.56 74.81 41.34
N LYS A 27 -98.97 75.99 41.83
CA LYS A 27 -98.88 76.36 43.25
C LYS A 27 -100.22 76.89 43.76
N VAL A 28 -100.56 76.57 45.00
CA VAL A 28 -101.70 77.19 45.69
C VAL A 28 -101.36 78.64 45.99
N GLN A 29 -102.19 79.58 45.55
CA GLN A 29 -101.97 81.00 45.83
C GLN A 29 -102.29 81.33 47.30
N ILE A 30 -101.34 81.97 47.98
CA ILE A 30 -101.50 82.47 49.35
C ILE A 30 -101.82 83.97 49.25
N HIS A 31 -103.02 84.36 49.66
CA HIS A 31 -103.46 85.76 49.60
C HIS A 31 -103.04 86.52 50.88
N SER A 32 -102.80 87.84 50.80
CA SER A 32 -102.32 88.66 51.92
C SER A 32 -103.35 88.89 53.05
N VAL A 33 -104.63 88.58 52.81
CA VAL A 33 -105.72 88.64 53.79
C VAL A 33 -106.48 87.31 53.75
N GLU A 34 -105.97 86.31 54.45
CA GLU A 34 -106.69 85.04 54.68
C GLU A 34 -107.34 85.07 56.08
N MET A 35 -108.63 84.71 56.15
CA MET A 35 -109.41 84.80 57.39
C MET A 35 -109.10 83.71 58.42
N ASP A 36 -108.31 82.69 58.05
CA ASP A 36 -108.02 81.51 58.90
C ASP A 36 -106.52 81.12 58.81
N PRO A 37 -105.77 81.19 59.93
CA PRO A 37 -104.37 80.78 60.00
C PRO A 37 -104.10 79.32 59.61
N GLU A 38 -105.07 78.42 59.81
CA GLU A 38 -104.93 76.99 59.49
C GLU A 38 -104.93 76.75 57.97
N ILE A 39 -105.76 77.49 57.23
CA ILE A 39 -105.82 77.41 55.76
C ILE A 39 -104.49 77.89 55.16
N THR A 40 -103.95 79.02 55.65
CA THR A 40 -102.64 79.53 55.20
C THR A 40 -101.52 78.53 55.46
N THR A 41 -101.54 77.90 56.63
CA THR A 41 -100.56 76.88 57.02
C THR A 41 -100.67 75.65 56.13
N PHE A 42 -101.89 75.19 55.85
CA PHE A 42 -102.15 74.05 54.98
C PHE A 42 -101.76 74.32 53.52
N LYS A 43 -102.06 75.50 52.97
CA LYS A 43 -101.61 75.93 51.63
C LYS A 43 -100.08 75.96 51.54
N ARG A 44 -99.40 76.43 52.60
CA ARG A 44 -97.93 76.42 52.67
C ARG A 44 -97.37 74.99 52.70
N PHE A 45 -98.01 74.07 53.43
CA PHE A 45 -97.63 72.65 53.42
C PHE A 45 -97.82 71.99 52.04
N ILE A 46 -98.93 72.26 51.34
CA ILE A 46 -99.15 71.74 49.97
C ILE A 46 -98.11 72.29 49.00
N ASN A 47 -97.81 73.60 49.05
CA ASN A 47 -96.75 74.18 48.22
C ASN A 47 -95.38 73.58 48.54
N THR A 48 -95.07 73.34 49.83
CA THR A 48 -93.82 72.70 50.25
C THR A 48 -93.74 71.26 49.76
N MET A 49 -94.83 70.50 49.84
CA MET A 49 -94.93 69.14 49.30
C MET A 49 -94.73 69.13 47.78
N MET A 50 -95.33 70.07 47.05
CA MET A 50 -95.14 70.16 45.59
C MET A 50 -93.72 70.56 45.23
N ASP A 51 -93.12 71.49 45.97
CA ASP A 51 -91.71 71.85 45.78
C ASP A 51 -90.80 70.64 46.00
N GLN A 52 -91.05 69.84 47.05
CA GLN A 52 -90.32 68.58 47.31
C GLN A 52 -90.55 67.54 46.20
N LEU A 53 -91.79 67.35 45.74
CA LEU A 53 -92.13 66.42 44.66
C LEU A 53 -91.47 66.83 43.34
N GLN A 54 -91.48 68.12 43.02
CA GLN A 54 -90.88 68.66 41.80
C GLN A 54 -89.35 68.49 41.82
N ILE A 55 -88.71 68.79 42.96
CA ILE A 55 -87.27 68.57 43.14
C ILE A 55 -86.96 67.07 43.05
N PHE A 56 -87.69 66.21 43.75
CA PHE A 56 -87.48 64.76 43.70
C PHE A 56 -87.64 64.19 42.30
N SER A 57 -88.71 64.55 41.59
CA SER A 57 -88.92 64.09 40.22
C SER A 57 -87.80 64.56 39.30
N SER A 58 -87.34 65.80 39.44
CA SER A 58 -86.23 66.32 38.62
C SER A 58 -84.91 65.59 38.90
N GLU A 59 -84.61 65.31 40.17
CA GLU A 59 -83.39 64.63 40.59
C GLU A 59 -83.38 63.15 40.21
N VAL A 60 -84.49 62.44 40.40
CA VAL A 60 -84.61 61.04 39.97
C VAL A 60 -84.54 60.93 38.45
N SER A 61 -85.22 61.82 37.70
CA SER A 61 -85.10 61.85 36.24
C SER A 61 -83.68 62.18 35.78
N ARG A 62 -82.98 63.09 36.48
CA ARG A 62 -81.58 63.42 36.19
C ARG A 62 -80.66 62.22 36.42
N VAL A 63 -80.73 61.58 37.59
CA VAL A 63 -79.89 60.41 37.93
C VAL A 63 -80.20 59.23 37.02
N ALA A 64 -81.47 58.96 36.73
CA ALA A 64 -81.85 57.91 35.79
C ALA A 64 -81.30 58.17 34.38
N ARG A 65 -81.29 59.43 33.94
CA ARG A 65 -80.71 59.81 32.64
C ARG A 65 -79.19 59.70 32.66
N GLU A 66 -78.52 60.28 33.65
CA GLU A 66 -77.05 60.27 33.78
C GLU A 66 -76.51 58.84 33.88
N VAL A 67 -77.00 58.05 34.84
CA VAL A 67 -76.47 56.70 35.13
C VAL A 67 -77.03 55.67 34.16
N GLY A 68 -78.33 55.75 33.82
CA GLY A 68 -79.02 54.73 33.03
C GLY A 68 -78.97 54.93 31.52
N THR A 69 -78.85 56.16 31.02
CA THR A 69 -78.91 56.45 29.57
C THR A 69 -77.61 57.03 29.03
N GLU A 70 -77.04 58.01 29.72
CA GLU A 70 -75.84 58.74 29.27
C GLU A 70 -74.54 58.03 29.68
N GLY A 71 -74.60 57.05 30.58
CA GLY A 71 -73.43 56.29 31.06
C GLY A 71 -72.49 57.11 31.95
N ILE A 72 -72.94 58.25 32.47
CA ILE A 72 -72.21 59.11 33.40
C ILE A 72 -72.31 58.48 34.80
N LEU A 73 -71.33 57.64 35.11
CA LEU A 73 -71.28 56.91 36.39
C LEU A 73 -70.91 57.84 37.56
N GLY A 74 -71.59 57.69 38.69
CA GLY A 74 -71.41 58.47 39.92
C GLY A 74 -72.49 59.50 40.21
N GLY A 75 -73.53 59.59 39.38
CA GLY A 75 -74.69 60.44 39.63
C GLY A 75 -75.46 60.00 40.89
N GLN A 76 -75.75 60.95 41.78
CA GLN A 76 -76.55 60.75 42.99
C GLN A 76 -77.61 61.85 43.10
N ALA A 77 -78.81 61.50 43.55
CA ALA A 77 -79.91 62.40 43.83
C ALA A 77 -79.61 63.15 45.13
N LYS A 78 -79.59 64.48 45.06
CA LYS A 78 -79.33 65.35 46.23
C LYS A 78 -80.57 66.19 46.52
N ILE A 79 -81.38 65.72 47.45
CA ILE A 79 -82.64 66.36 47.82
C ILE A 79 -82.55 66.81 49.27
N SER A 80 -82.69 68.12 49.51
CA SER A 80 -82.60 68.70 50.84
C SER A 80 -83.97 68.72 51.53
N GLY A 81 -84.01 68.37 52.81
CA GLY A 81 -85.23 68.46 53.63
C GLY A 81 -86.26 67.35 53.39
N VAL A 82 -85.86 66.20 52.84
CA VAL A 82 -86.70 65.00 52.74
C VAL A 82 -86.59 64.14 54.00
N ASP A 83 -87.72 63.60 54.44
CA ASP A 83 -87.81 62.70 55.59
C ASP A 83 -88.84 61.59 55.30
N GLY A 84 -88.87 60.54 56.14
CA GLY A 84 -89.72 59.37 55.95
C GLY A 84 -89.50 58.69 54.59
N THR A 85 -90.58 58.33 53.89
CA THR A 85 -90.53 57.57 52.64
C THR A 85 -89.74 58.28 51.53
N TRP A 86 -89.71 59.62 51.51
CA TRP A 86 -88.95 60.37 50.50
C TRP A 86 -87.44 60.21 50.66
N LYS A 87 -86.98 60.18 51.92
CA LYS A 87 -85.59 59.91 52.23
C LYS A 87 -85.24 58.47 51.85
N GLU A 88 -86.07 57.51 52.24
CA GLU A 88 -85.88 56.10 51.90
C GLU A 88 -85.80 55.88 50.37
N LEU A 89 -86.69 56.48 49.58
CA LEU A 89 -86.65 56.40 48.13
C LEU A 89 -85.40 57.05 47.53
N THR A 90 -84.98 58.21 48.06
CA THR A 90 -83.76 58.90 47.62
C THR A 90 -82.53 58.05 47.91
N ASP A 91 -82.46 57.46 49.12
CA ASP A 91 -81.38 56.57 49.53
C ASP A 91 -81.36 55.31 48.67
N ASN A 92 -82.50 54.70 48.37
CA ASN A 92 -82.60 53.54 47.48
C ASN A 92 -82.14 53.84 46.05
N VAL A 93 -82.54 54.99 45.48
CA VAL A 93 -82.05 55.43 44.14
C VAL A 93 -80.55 55.65 44.17
N ASN A 94 -80.02 56.26 45.23
CA ASN A 94 -78.58 56.48 45.39
C ASN A 94 -77.79 55.18 45.55
N VAL A 95 -78.29 54.23 46.34
CA VAL A 95 -77.69 52.89 46.49
C VAL A 95 -77.70 52.14 45.17
N MET A 96 -78.80 52.18 44.41
CA MET A 96 -78.88 51.58 43.07
C MET A 96 -77.86 52.21 42.11
N ALA A 97 -77.83 53.55 42.03
CA ALA A 97 -76.92 54.28 41.16
C ALA A 97 -75.44 54.05 41.53
N GLN A 98 -75.14 53.97 42.82
CA GLN A 98 -73.80 53.69 43.32
C GLN A 98 -73.37 52.26 43.03
N ASN A 99 -74.23 51.26 43.27
CA ASN A 99 -73.94 49.86 42.96
C ASN A 99 -73.65 49.67 41.46
N LEU A 100 -74.49 50.23 40.58
CA LEU A 100 -74.28 50.16 39.13
C LEU A 100 -72.99 50.87 38.70
N THR A 101 -72.73 52.07 39.26
CA THR A 101 -71.51 52.83 39.01
C THR A 101 -70.27 52.03 39.35
N ASP A 102 -70.24 51.47 40.56
CA ASP A 102 -69.10 50.78 41.09
C ASP A 102 -68.83 49.46 40.34
N GLN A 103 -69.88 48.70 40.03
CA GLN A 103 -69.78 47.44 39.30
C GLN A 103 -69.30 47.66 37.86
N VAL A 104 -69.91 48.60 37.12
CA VAL A 104 -69.54 48.86 35.72
C VAL A 104 -68.13 49.44 35.63
N ARG A 105 -67.73 50.31 36.57
CA ARG A 105 -66.38 50.89 36.58
C ARG A 105 -65.30 49.85 36.87
N GLU A 106 -65.55 48.89 37.76
CA GLU A 106 -64.61 47.78 38.00
C GLU A 106 -64.52 46.83 36.80
N ILE A 107 -65.65 46.48 36.17
CA ILE A 107 -65.66 45.71 34.91
C ILE A 107 -64.82 46.41 33.84
N ALA A 108 -64.98 47.73 33.68
CA ALA A 108 -64.20 48.52 32.72
C ALA A 108 -62.71 48.49 33.05
N SER A 109 -62.33 48.59 34.34
CA SER A 109 -60.93 48.50 34.78
C SER A 109 -60.32 47.14 34.44
N VAL A 110 -60.99 46.05 34.81
CA VAL A 110 -60.48 44.68 34.59
C VAL A 110 -60.40 44.36 33.10
N THR A 111 -61.43 44.70 32.32
CA THR A 111 -61.39 44.48 30.87
C THR A 111 -60.33 45.32 30.17
N THR A 112 -60.07 46.54 30.65
CA THR A 112 -58.94 47.37 30.19
C THR A 112 -57.60 46.72 30.56
N ALA A 113 -57.44 46.19 31.77
CA ALA A 113 -56.23 45.49 32.18
C ALA A 113 -55.95 44.26 31.30
N VAL A 114 -56.98 43.44 31.05
CA VAL A 114 -56.90 42.28 30.14
C VAL A 114 -56.49 42.70 28.73
N ALA A 115 -57.04 43.81 28.21
CA ALA A 115 -56.67 44.33 26.89
C ALA A 115 -55.19 44.77 26.81
N HIS A 116 -54.60 45.19 27.92
CA HIS A 116 -53.16 45.51 28.03
C HIS A 116 -52.30 44.28 28.35
N GLY A 117 -52.88 43.09 28.47
CA GLY A 117 -52.18 41.85 28.80
C GLY A 117 -51.95 41.61 30.29
N ASP A 118 -52.49 42.46 31.17
CA ASP A 118 -52.49 42.21 32.62
C ASP A 118 -53.63 41.25 32.99
N LEU A 119 -53.29 39.98 33.14
CA LEU A 119 -54.21 38.89 33.49
C LEU A 119 -54.22 38.60 35.00
N THR A 120 -53.70 39.52 35.82
CA THR A 120 -53.69 39.37 37.28
C THR A 120 -54.93 39.96 37.95
N GLN A 121 -55.62 40.89 37.29
CA GLN A 121 -56.77 41.59 37.86
C GLN A 121 -58.07 40.81 37.69
N LYS A 122 -58.91 40.83 38.73
CA LYS A 122 -60.25 40.25 38.74
C LYS A 122 -61.26 41.24 39.30
N ILE A 123 -62.53 41.03 38.95
CA ILE A 123 -63.64 41.75 39.56
C ILE A 123 -63.88 41.13 40.94
N GLU A 124 -63.67 41.91 42.00
CA GLU A 124 -63.78 41.44 43.38
C GLU A 124 -65.00 42.00 44.10
N ARG A 125 -65.60 43.10 43.61
CA ARG A 125 -66.76 43.68 44.30
C ARG A 125 -67.93 42.70 44.35
N PRO A 126 -68.72 42.75 45.44
CA PRO A 126 -69.91 41.93 45.59
C PRO A 126 -70.96 42.35 44.55
N ALA A 127 -71.42 41.36 43.79
CA ALA A 127 -72.55 41.48 42.88
C ALA A 127 -73.60 40.40 43.17
N GLN A 128 -74.82 40.62 42.69
CA GLN A 128 -75.92 39.66 42.77
C GLN A 128 -76.66 39.59 41.44
N GLY A 129 -77.44 38.53 41.25
CA GLY A 129 -78.24 38.33 40.04
C GLY A 129 -77.39 38.28 38.77
N GLU A 130 -77.83 38.97 37.72
CA GLU A 130 -77.18 38.99 36.41
C GLU A 130 -75.77 39.61 36.44
N ILE A 131 -75.52 40.59 37.31
CA ILE A 131 -74.19 41.20 37.44
C ILE A 131 -73.19 40.20 38.03
N LEU A 132 -73.63 39.33 38.96
CA LEU A 132 -72.78 38.27 39.48
C LEU A 132 -72.42 37.25 38.38
N GLN A 133 -73.38 36.90 37.52
CA GLN A 133 -73.11 36.02 36.37
C GLN A 133 -72.11 36.66 35.40
N LEU A 134 -72.24 37.97 35.14
CA LEU A 134 -71.29 38.72 34.31
C LEU A 134 -69.89 38.73 34.94
N GLN A 135 -69.79 39.04 36.24
CA GLN A 135 -68.54 38.98 37.01
C GLN A 135 -67.88 37.60 36.91
N GLN A 136 -68.64 36.54 37.15
CA GLN A 136 -68.13 35.16 37.06
C GLN A 136 -67.64 34.84 35.65
N THR A 137 -68.36 35.27 34.62
CA THR A 137 -67.98 35.05 33.22
C THR A 137 -66.67 35.76 32.89
N ILE A 138 -66.53 37.04 33.27
CA ILE A 138 -65.30 37.81 33.02
C ILE A 138 -64.13 37.22 33.82
N ASN A 139 -64.32 36.90 35.11
CA ASN A 139 -63.26 36.31 35.92
C ASN A 139 -62.82 34.94 35.39
N THR A 140 -63.75 34.11 34.92
CA THR A 140 -63.43 32.82 34.27
C THR A 140 -62.63 33.04 32.98
N MET A 141 -62.98 34.05 32.19
CA MET A 141 -62.22 34.41 30.98
C MET A 141 -60.79 34.88 31.32
N VAL A 142 -60.61 35.68 32.37
CA VAL A 142 -59.28 36.07 32.87
C VAL A 142 -58.46 34.85 33.28
N ASP A 143 -59.07 33.92 34.04
CA ASP A 143 -58.40 32.69 34.48
C ASP A 143 -57.96 31.82 33.30
N GLN A 144 -58.84 31.63 32.32
CA GLN A 144 -58.53 30.86 31.10
C GLN A 144 -57.39 31.50 30.30
N LEU A 145 -57.41 32.82 30.12
CA LEU A 145 -56.33 33.56 29.44
C LEU A 145 -55.00 33.42 30.18
N ARG A 146 -55.02 33.53 31.52
CA ARG A 146 -53.81 33.45 32.34
C ARG A 146 -53.17 32.07 32.25
N THR A 147 -53.96 31.01 32.38
CA THR A 147 -53.47 29.63 32.26
C THR A 147 -52.92 29.37 30.86
N PHE A 148 -53.63 29.79 29.81
CA PHE A 148 -53.15 29.65 28.44
C PHE A 148 -51.82 30.39 28.20
N ALA A 149 -51.71 31.65 28.65
CA ALA A 149 -50.50 32.44 28.50
C ALA A 149 -49.30 31.80 29.22
N ALA A 150 -49.52 31.26 30.44
CA ALA A 150 -48.49 30.54 31.18
C ALA A 150 -48.02 29.28 30.44
N GLU A 151 -48.95 28.46 29.95
CA GLU A 151 -48.64 27.22 29.25
C GLU A 151 -47.93 27.45 27.91
N VAL A 152 -48.38 28.42 27.10
CA VAL A 152 -47.70 28.76 25.85
C VAL A 152 -46.30 29.30 26.11
N THR A 153 -46.14 30.17 27.11
CA THR A 153 -44.81 30.71 27.49
C THR A 153 -43.88 29.58 27.94
N ARG A 154 -44.39 28.64 28.73
CA ARG A 154 -43.63 27.49 29.21
C ARG A 154 -43.20 26.58 28.06
N VAL A 155 -44.12 26.15 27.19
CA VAL A 155 -43.81 25.27 26.05
C VAL A 155 -42.85 25.94 25.07
N ALA A 156 -43.05 27.23 24.78
CA ALA A 156 -42.14 27.99 23.91
C ALA A 156 -40.72 28.07 24.49
N ARG A 157 -40.60 28.24 25.81
CA ARG A 157 -39.30 28.23 26.50
C ARG A 157 -38.69 26.83 26.47
N ASP A 158 -39.42 25.81 26.95
CA ASP A 158 -38.90 24.45 27.11
C ASP A 158 -38.48 23.85 25.76
N VAL A 159 -39.35 23.87 24.76
CA VAL A 159 -39.09 23.24 23.45
C VAL A 159 -38.30 24.16 22.53
N GLY A 160 -38.62 25.46 22.51
CA GLY A 160 -38.04 26.42 21.56
C GLY A 160 -36.70 27.02 22.00
N THR A 161 -36.45 27.16 23.30
CA THR A 161 -35.25 27.85 23.82
C THR A 161 -34.30 26.89 24.55
N GLU A 162 -34.81 26.10 25.49
CA GLU A 162 -34.01 25.20 26.33
C GLU A 162 -33.70 23.86 25.64
N GLY A 163 -34.41 23.54 24.54
CA GLY A 163 -34.26 22.27 23.83
C GLY A 163 -34.74 21.04 24.61
N ILE A 164 -35.58 21.25 25.62
CA ILE A 164 -36.23 20.19 26.41
C ILE A 164 -37.37 19.61 25.57
N LEU A 165 -37.01 18.63 24.73
CA LEU A 165 -37.93 18.00 23.80
C LEU A 165 -38.96 17.11 24.51
N GLY A 166 -40.24 17.31 24.19
CA GLY A 166 -41.38 16.58 24.75
C GLY A 166 -42.30 17.42 25.64
N GLY A 167 -41.98 18.70 25.87
CA GLY A 167 -42.87 19.61 26.58
C GLY A 167 -44.18 19.83 25.81
N GLN A 168 -45.31 19.60 26.48
CA GLN A 168 -46.65 19.84 25.95
C GLN A 168 -47.42 20.71 26.93
N ALA A 169 -48.28 21.59 26.41
CA ALA A 169 -49.20 22.40 27.17
C ALA A 169 -50.36 21.53 27.67
N GLU A 170 -50.71 21.67 28.94
CA GLU A 170 -51.85 20.98 29.54
C GLU A 170 -53.14 21.77 29.33
N SER A 171 -54.26 21.08 29.14
CA SER A 171 -55.58 21.70 29.03
C SER A 171 -56.54 21.19 30.11
N GLU A 172 -56.81 22.04 31.10
CA GLU A 172 -57.93 21.84 32.02
C GLU A 172 -58.99 22.93 31.81
N GLY A 173 -60.23 22.52 31.51
CA GLY A 173 -61.37 23.44 31.42
C GLY A 173 -61.39 24.40 30.22
N VAL A 174 -60.54 24.17 29.23
CA VAL A 174 -60.39 25.03 28.04
C VAL A 174 -61.28 24.52 26.89
N GLN A 175 -62.15 25.37 26.33
CA GLN A 175 -63.09 25.01 25.27
C GLN A 175 -63.02 25.96 24.06
N GLY A 176 -63.59 25.53 22.93
CA GLY A 176 -63.68 26.35 21.71
C GLY A 176 -62.30 26.67 21.12
N MET A 177 -62.11 27.93 20.72
CA MET A 177 -60.87 28.40 20.08
C MET A 177 -59.62 28.14 20.92
N TRP A 178 -59.74 28.25 22.24
CA TRP A 178 -58.61 28.05 23.15
C TRP A 178 -58.08 26.61 23.12
N ASN A 179 -58.98 25.63 23.02
CA ASN A 179 -58.58 24.23 22.89
C ASN A 179 -57.87 24.00 21.55
N THR A 180 -58.38 24.59 20.45
CA THR A 180 -57.73 24.54 19.14
C THR A 180 -56.31 25.11 19.18
N LEU A 181 -56.09 26.22 19.89
CA LEU A 181 -54.77 26.82 20.03
C LEU A 181 -53.80 25.92 20.82
N ILE A 182 -54.23 25.33 21.95
CA ILE A 182 -53.42 24.37 22.71
C ILE A 182 -53.03 23.16 21.86
N VAL A 183 -54.01 22.59 21.12
CA VAL A 183 -53.76 21.46 20.21
C VAL A 183 -52.72 21.84 19.14
N ASN A 184 -52.80 23.04 18.57
CA ASN A 184 -51.84 23.50 17.56
C ASN A 184 -50.44 23.71 18.15
N VAL A 185 -50.32 24.29 19.36
CA VAL A 185 -49.03 24.46 20.06
C VAL A 185 -48.42 23.09 20.37
N ASN A 186 -49.22 22.14 20.84
CA ASN A 186 -48.76 20.77 21.12
C ASN A 186 -48.35 20.02 19.86
N ALA A 187 -49.08 20.19 18.75
CA ALA A 187 -48.71 19.60 17.47
C ALA A 187 -47.37 20.14 16.97
N MET A 188 -47.14 21.46 17.07
CA MET A 188 -45.87 22.09 16.74
C MET A 188 -44.72 21.59 17.62
N ALA A 189 -44.91 21.57 18.94
CA ALA A 189 -43.92 21.08 19.90
C ALA A 189 -43.55 19.61 19.68
N ASN A 190 -44.55 18.77 19.40
CA ASN A 190 -44.36 17.34 19.14
C ASN A 190 -43.63 17.08 17.81
N ASN A 191 -43.98 17.83 16.76
CA ASN A 191 -43.30 17.74 15.46
C ASN A 191 -41.82 18.11 15.59
N LEU A 192 -41.50 19.24 16.23
CA LEU A 192 -40.12 19.66 16.47
C LEU A 192 -39.37 18.63 17.34
N THR A 193 -40.00 18.14 18.41
CA THR A 193 -39.45 17.12 19.29
C THR A 193 -39.08 15.86 18.52
N THR A 194 -40.00 15.33 17.72
CA THR A 194 -39.79 14.09 16.98
C THR A 194 -38.70 14.26 15.92
N GLN A 195 -38.74 15.35 15.16
CA GLN A 195 -37.80 15.62 14.07
C GLN A 195 -36.37 15.84 14.58
N VAL A 196 -36.19 16.71 15.58
CA VAL A 196 -34.86 17.02 16.13
C VAL A 196 -34.27 15.83 16.88
N ARG A 197 -35.09 15.08 17.63
CA ARG A 197 -34.62 13.89 18.36
C ARG A 197 -34.14 12.79 17.41
N ASP A 198 -34.85 12.55 16.32
CA ASP A 198 -34.44 11.56 15.31
C ASP A 198 -33.12 11.96 14.62
N ILE A 199 -32.97 13.24 14.25
CA ILE A 199 -31.71 13.79 13.74
C ILE A 199 -30.55 13.59 14.73
N ALA A 200 -30.78 13.85 16.02
CA ALA A 200 -29.77 13.67 17.05
C ALA A 200 -29.34 12.19 17.20
N ILE A 201 -30.28 11.24 17.09
CA ILE A 201 -29.98 9.80 17.13
C ILE A 201 -29.08 9.42 15.95
N VAL A 202 -29.44 9.82 14.73
CA VAL A 202 -28.70 9.48 13.51
C VAL A 202 -27.31 10.10 13.51
N THR A 203 -27.19 11.38 13.83
CA THR A 203 -25.89 12.05 13.91
C THR A 203 -24.98 11.44 14.99
N THR A 204 -25.55 11.00 16.12
CA THR A 204 -24.82 10.25 17.15
C THR A 204 -24.38 8.87 16.65
N ALA A 205 -25.22 8.17 15.89
CA ALA A 205 -24.89 6.88 15.28
C ALA A 205 -23.73 7.01 14.28
N VAL A 206 -23.79 8.01 13.40
CA VAL A 206 -22.74 8.34 12.44
C VAL A 206 -21.42 8.65 13.14
N ALA A 207 -21.45 9.43 14.23
CA ALA A 207 -20.24 9.73 15.02
C ALA A 207 -19.63 8.47 15.67
N LYS A 208 -20.42 7.43 15.93
CA LYS A 208 -19.97 6.12 16.41
C LYS A 208 -19.59 5.15 15.28
N GLY A 209 -19.69 5.58 14.03
CA GLY A 209 -19.39 4.75 12.85
C GLY A 209 -20.55 3.84 12.39
N ASP A 210 -21.74 3.95 12.98
CA ASP A 210 -22.93 3.26 12.49
C ASP A 210 -23.57 4.07 11.34
N LEU A 211 -23.20 3.69 10.11
CA LEU A 211 -23.68 4.31 8.88
C LEU A 211 -24.92 3.61 8.30
N THR A 212 -25.63 2.80 9.10
CA THR A 212 -26.87 2.13 8.68
C THR A 212 -28.12 2.95 9.01
N GLN A 213 -27.99 3.93 9.91
CA GLN A 213 -29.12 4.72 10.39
C GLN A 213 -29.37 5.94 9.51
N LYS A 214 -30.65 6.22 9.28
CA LYS A 214 -31.12 7.39 8.54
C LYS A 214 -32.24 8.05 9.30
N VAL A 215 -32.38 9.35 9.10
CA VAL A 215 -33.50 10.13 9.64
C VAL A 215 -34.78 9.64 8.99
N GLN A 216 -35.69 9.10 9.79
CA GLN A 216 -36.97 8.53 9.35
C GLN A 216 -38.13 9.48 9.58
N ALA A 217 -38.03 10.40 10.54
CA ALA A 217 -39.08 11.34 10.90
C ALA A 217 -39.69 12.05 9.68
N GLU A 218 -41.01 12.21 9.70
CA GLU A 218 -41.72 12.96 8.68
C GLU A 218 -41.41 14.45 8.82
N CYS A 219 -40.74 14.99 7.81
CA CYS A 219 -40.24 16.36 7.79
C CYS A 219 -40.82 17.11 6.59
N LYS A 220 -41.08 18.41 6.76
CA LYS A 220 -41.54 19.32 5.70
C LYS A 220 -40.70 20.59 5.73
N GLY A 221 -40.69 21.33 4.62
CA GLY A 221 -39.94 22.59 4.51
C GLY A 221 -38.44 22.40 4.73
N GLU A 222 -37.82 23.32 5.47
CA GLU A 222 -36.37 23.34 5.76
C GLU A 222 -35.90 22.09 6.52
N ILE A 223 -36.73 21.57 7.44
CA ILE A 223 -36.37 20.34 8.17
C ILE A 223 -36.32 19.13 7.23
N LYS A 224 -37.11 19.13 6.14
CA LYS A 224 -37.00 18.08 5.12
C LYS A 224 -35.67 18.17 4.37
N GLN A 225 -35.23 19.37 4.00
CA GLN A 225 -33.94 19.58 3.36
C GLN A 225 -32.79 19.15 4.28
N LEU A 226 -32.89 19.44 5.59
CA LEU A 226 -31.93 18.97 6.59
C LEU A 226 -31.90 17.43 6.66
N LYS A 227 -33.07 16.77 6.73
CA LYS A 227 -33.18 15.30 6.67
C LYS A 227 -32.52 14.74 5.41
N GLU A 228 -32.80 15.30 4.24
CA GLU A 228 -32.22 14.86 2.96
C GLU A 228 -30.71 15.05 2.94
N THR A 229 -30.21 16.18 3.43
CA THR A 229 -28.78 16.47 3.53
C THR A 229 -28.06 15.49 4.45
N ILE A 230 -28.61 15.23 5.64
CA ILE A 230 -28.04 14.27 6.59
C ILE A 230 -28.07 12.85 6.01
N ASN A 231 -29.19 12.43 5.43
CA ASN A 231 -29.28 11.09 4.83
C ASN A 231 -28.32 10.91 3.65
N SER A 232 -28.15 11.94 2.82
CA SER A 232 -27.16 11.95 1.73
C SER A 232 -25.73 11.86 2.26
N MET A 233 -25.40 12.59 3.33
CA MET A 233 -24.11 12.47 4.00
C MET A 233 -23.86 11.04 4.51
N VAL A 234 -24.86 10.39 5.12
CA VAL A 234 -24.75 8.98 5.55
C VAL A 234 -24.51 8.07 4.36
N ASP A 235 -25.22 8.26 3.25
CA ASP A 235 -25.04 7.46 2.04
C ASP A 235 -23.63 7.58 1.46
N GLN A 236 -23.10 8.81 1.36
CA GLN A 236 -21.75 9.09 0.90
C GLN A 236 -20.70 8.43 1.82
N LEU A 237 -20.85 8.57 3.14
CA LEU A 237 -19.97 7.93 4.12
C LEU A 237 -20.01 6.40 3.99
N GLN A 238 -21.20 5.82 3.82
CA GLN A 238 -21.37 4.38 3.70
C GLN A 238 -20.78 3.84 2.39
N GLN A 239 -20.90 4.58 1.29
CA GLN A 239 -20.25 4.23 0.03
C GLN A 239 -18.73 4.31 0.16
N PHE A 240 -18.20 5.40 0.70
CA PHE A 240 -16.76 5.58 0.90
C PHE A 240 -16.17 4.48 1.80
N ALA A 241 -16.80 4.18 2.93
CA ALA A 241 -16.35 3.12 3.83
C ALA A 241 -16.29 1.75 3.14
N ARG A 242 -17.29 1.42 2.31
CA ARG A 242 -17.30 0.18 1.51
C ARG A 242 -16.18 0.15 0.49
N GLU A 243 -15.99 1.23 -0.28
CA GLU A 243 -14.96 1.29 -1.31
C GLU A 243 -13.54 1.22 -0.72
N VAL A 244 -13.27 1.95 0.37
CA VAL A 244 -11.96 1.88 1.06
C VAL A 244 -11.71 0.49 1.61
N THR A 245 -12.71 -0.15 2.24
CA THR A 245 -12.58 -1.52 2.75
C THR A 245 -12.31 -2.51 1.61
N LYS A 246 -13.00 -2.35 0.48
CA LYS A 246 -12.79 -3.16 -0.72
C LYS A 246 -11.36 -2.99 -1.26
N ILE A 247 -10.87 -1.76 -1.43
CA ILE A 247 -9.54 -1.51 -1.97
C ILE A 247 -8.44 -1.98 -1.03
N ALA A 248 -8.58 -1.76 0.28
CA ALA A 248 -7.66 -2.27 1.27
C ALA A 248 -7.56 -3.81 1.19
N ARG A 249 -8.70 -4.49 0.99
CA ARG A 249 -8.72 -5.94 0.83
C ARG A 249 -8.17 -6.41 -0.51
N GLU A 250 -8.64 -5.86 -1.63
CA GLU A 250 -8.26 -6.30 -2.99
C GLU A 250 -6.78 -6.03 -3.27
N VAL A 251 -6.31 -4.81 -3.03
CA VAL A 251 -4.94 -4.40 -3.35
C VAL A 251 -3.98 -4.74 -2.21
N GLY A 252 -4.38 -4.50 -0.95
CA GLY A 252 -3.52 -4.69 0.22
C GLY A 252 -3.39 -6.15 0.67
N THR A 253 -4.47 -6.92 0.65
CA THR A 253 -4.47 -8.30 1.20
C THR A 253 -4.48 -9.37 0.12
N GLU A 254 -5.34 -9.25 -0.90
CA GLU A 254 -5.53 -10.27 -1.93
C GLU A 254 -4.52 -10.13 -3.09
N GLY A 255 -3.80 -9.00 -3.18
CA GLY A 255 -2.84 -8.74 -4.25
C GLY A 255 -3.47 -8.61 -5.65
N ARG A 256 -4.78 -8.37 -5.73
CA ARG A 256 -5.49 -8.07 -6.98
C ARG A 256 -5.19 -6.62 -7.39
N LEU A 257 -4.08 -6.47 -8.10
CA LEU A 257 -3.58 -5.16 -8.53
C LEU A 257 -4.50 -4.52 -9.59
N GLY A 258 -4.74 -3.21 -9.45
CA GLY A 258 -5.58 -2.41 -10.36
C GLY A 258 -6.96 -2.05 -9.81
N GLY A 259 -7.27 -2.39 -8.55
CA GLY A 259 -8.48 -1.92 -7.88
C GLY A 259 -8.48 -0.40 -7.74
N GLN A 260 -9.64 0.22 -7.99
CA GLN A 260 -9.89 1.65 -7.76
C GLN A 260 -11.21 1.82 -7.00
N ALA A 261 -11.19 2.71 -6.01
CA ALA A 261 -12.38 3.18 -5.30
C ALA A 261 -13.16 4.11 -6.22
N THR A 262 -14.43 3.79 -6.42
CA THR A 262 -15.36 4.65 -7.19
C THR A 262 -16.46 5.11 -6.27
N VAL A 263 -16.33 6.35 -5.78
CA VAL A 263 -17.36 7.01 -4.98
C VAL A 263 -18.00 8.08 -5.85
N HIS A 264 -19.32 8.03 -6.00
CA HIS A 264 -20.07 8.99 -6.82
C HIS A 264 -20.47 10.19 -5.96
N ASP A 265 -20.64 11.35 -6.61
CA ASP A 265 -21.15 12.58 -6.00
C ASP A 265 -20.38 13.06 -4.75
N VAL A 266 -19.05 12.90 -4.75
CA VAL A 266 -18.17 13.40 -3.68
C VAL A 266 -17.45 14.68 -4.10
N GLU A 267 -17.45 15.66 -3.21
CA GLU A 267 -16.76 16.94 -3.37
C GLU A 267 -15.83 17.22 -2.18
N GLY A 268 -14.96 18.23 -2.34
CA GLY A 268 -14.02 18.66 -1.31
C GLY A 268 -13.16 17.52 -0.75
N THR A 269 -13.06 17.44 0.57
CA THR A 269 -12.24 16.45 1.28
C THR A 269 -12.54 15.00 0.88
N TRP A 270 -13.80 14.67 0.55
CA TRP A 270 -14.18 13.31 0.17
C TRP A 270 -13.60 12.89 -1.19
N ARG A 271 -13.59 13.83 -2.14
CA ARG A 271 -12.95 13.64 -3.43
C ARG A 271 -11.44 13.47 -3.26
N ASP A 272 -10.82 14.35 -2.47
CA ASP A 272 -9.38 14.32 -2.23
C ASP A 272 -8.95 13.00 -1.54
N LEU A 273 -9.73 12.50 -0.57
CA LEU A 273 -9.48 11.21 0.06
C LEU A 273 -9.64 10.04 -0.92
N THR A 274 -10.65 10.08 -1.78
CA THR A 274 -10.85 9.05 -2.83
C THR A 274 -9.69 9.03 -3.82
N GLU A 275 -9.24 10.22 -4.27
CA GLU A 275 -8.07 10.37 -5.14
C GLU A 275 -6.78 9.87 -4.48
N ASN A 276 -6.59 10.14 -3.19
CA ASN A 276 -5.42 9.64 -2.44
C ASN A 276 -5.42 8.11 -2.29
N VAL A 277 -6.56 7.49 -1.98
CA VAL A 277 -6.69 6.02 -1.91
C VAL A 277 -6.41 5.40 -3.28
N ASN A 278 -6.94 5.99 -4.36
CA ASN A 278 -6.68 5.56 -5.72
C ASN A 278 -5.22 5.74 -6.13
N GLY A 279 -4.59 6.86 -5.75
CA GLY A 279 -3.17 7.11 -5.97
C GLY A 279 -2.30 6.08 -5.27
N MET A 280 -2.60 5.76 -4.01
CA MET A 280 -1.91 4.71 -3.25
C MET A 280 -2.06 3.33 -3.93
N ALA A 281 -3.29 2.95 -4.29
CA ALA A 281 -3.57 1.67 -4.95
C ALA A 281 -2.87 1.55 -6.33
N MET A 282 -2.86 2.64 -7.11
CA MET A 282 -2.20 2.70 -8.42
C MET A 282 -0.68 2.64 -8.29
N ASN A 283 -0.10 3.33 -7.30
CA ASN A 283 1.33 3.26 -7.02
C ASN A 283 1.75 1.85 -6.64
N LEU A 284 1.07 1.22 -5.67
CA LEU A 284 1.34 -0.17 -5.29
C LEU A 284 1.17 -1.14 -6.48
N THR A 285 0.11 -0.96 -7.27
CA THR A 285 -0.15 -1.76 -8.47
C THR A 285 1.00 -1.69 -9.47
N THR A 286 1.44 -0.47 -9.79
CA THR A 286 2.51 -0.25 -10.76
C THR A 286 3.82 -0.83 -10.25
N GLN A 287 4.15 -0.56 -8.98
CA GLN A 287 5.39 -0.99 -8.34
C GLN A 287 5.50 -2.53 -8.29
N VAL A 288 4.49 -3.21 -7.76
CA VAL A 288 4.50 -4.67 -7.64
C VAL A 288 4.48 -5.34 -9.01
N ARG A 289 3.75 -4.79 -9.99
CA ARG A 289 3.70 -5.36 -11.34
C ARG A 289 5.04 -5.24 -12.07
N GLU A 290 5.76 -4.13 -11.93
CA GLU A 290 7.11 -3.99 -12.51
C GLU A 290 8.12 -4.93 -11.83
N ILE A 291 8.04 -5.09 -10.50
CA ILE A 291 8.85 -6.09 -9.78
C ILE A 291 8.56 -7.50 -10.31
N ALA A 292 7.29 -7.88 -10.44
CA ALA A 292 6.88 -9.19 -10.95
C ALA A 292 7.38 -9.42 -12.38
N LYS A 293 7.32 -8.41 -13.23
CA LYS A 293 7.79 -8.47 -14.63
C LYS A 293 9.29 -8.71 -14.70
N VAL A 294 10.09 -7.96 -13.94
CA VAL A 294 11.55 -8.09 -13.92
C VAL A 294 11.97 -9.42 -13.31
N THR A 295 11.39 -9.82 -12.17
CA THR A 295 11.70 -11.12 -11.55
C THR A 295 11.29 -12.30 -12.45
N THR A 296 10.19 -12.19 -13.21
CA THR A 296 9.83 -13.17 -14.24
C THR A 296 10.83 -13.22 -15.38
N ALA A 297 11.34 -12.06 -15.84
CA ALA A 297 12.38 -11.99 -16.87
C ALA A 297 13.67 -12.66 -16.41
N VAL A 298 14.12 -12.35 -15.19
CA VAL A 298 15.29 -12.99 -14.54
C VAL A 298 15.11 -14.50 -14.43
N ALA A 299 13.92 -14.96 -14.02
CA ALA A 299 13.63 -16.40 -13.94
C ALA A 299 13.67 -17.10 -15.31
N ARG A 300 13.44 -16.37 -16.41
CA ARG A 300 13.57 -16.86 -17.79
C ARG A 300 14.99 -16.67 -18.36
N GLY A 301 15.93 -16.13 -17.58
CA GLY A 301 17.29 -15.85 -18.00
C GLY A 301 17.48 -14.54 -18.79
N ASP A 302 16.45 -13.69 -18.91
CA ASP A 302 16.59 -12.36 -19.49
C ASP A 302 17.08 -11.38 -18.42
N LEU A 303 18.40 -11.16 -18.39
CA LEU A 303 19.09 -10.28 -17.45
C LEU A 303 19.24 -8.84 -18.00
N THR A 304 18.54 -8.51 -19.10
CA THR A 304 18.55 -7.15 -19.66
C THR A 304 17.48 -6.25 -19.05
N LYS A 305 16.51 -6.82 -18.32
CA LYS A 305 15.39 -6.08 -17.73
C LYS A 305 15.73 -5.59 -16.34
N LYS A 306 15.43 -4.32 -16.07
CA LYS A 306 15.53 -3.68 -14.76
C LYS A 306 14.21 -3.02 -14.39
N ILE A 307 14.01 -2.82 -13.09
CA ILE A 307 12.91 -2.02 -12.57
C ILE A 307 13.29 -0.56 -12.80
N GLU A 308 12.55 0.13 -13.66
CA GLU A 308 12.83 1.53 -14.02
C GLU A 308 11.94 2.52 -13.28
N VAL A 309 10.74 2.10 -12.87
CA VAL A 309 9.73 3.00 -12.28
C VAL A 309 10.27 3.74 -11.05
N GLU A 310 9.88 5.00 -10.90
CA GLU A 310 10.24 5.82 -9.74
C GLU A 310 9.50 5.33 -8.50
N VAL A 311 10.27 5.08 -7.45
CA VAL A 311 9.80 4.52 -6.19
C VAL A 311 10.55 5.17 -5.04
N GLN A 312 9.93 5.19 -3.86
CA GLN A 312 10.45 5.82 -2.66
C GLN A 312 10.39 4.83 -1.50
N GLY A 313 11.17 5.10 -0.44
CA GLY A 313 11.18 4.31 0.79
C GLY A 313 11.60 2.85 0.57
N GLU A 314 10.93 1.92 1.25
CA GLU A 314 11.27 0.49 1.23
C GLU A 314 11.21 -0.13 -0.18
N ILE A 315 10.28 0.34 -1.02
CA ILE A 315 10.17 -0.12 -2.42
C ILE A 315 11.38 0.32 -3.25
N ALA A 316 11.98 1.47 -2.95
CA ALA A 316 13.23 1.89 -3.58
C ALA A 316 14.39 0.97 -3.23
N SER A 317 14.54 0.63 -1.94
CA SER A 317 15.54 -0.35 -1.50
C SER A 317 15.32 -1.72 -2.16
N LEU A 318 14.07 -2.15 -2.33
CA LEU A 318 13.74 -3.39 -3.03
C LEU A 318 14.10 -3.33 -4.52
N LYS A 319 13.77 -2.23 -5.20
CA LYS A 319 14.18 -1.96 -6.59
C LYS A 319 15.70 -2.06 -6.74
N ASP A 320 16.45 -1.38 -5.88
CA ASP A 320 17.92 -1.35 -5.95
C ASP A 320 18.51 -2.74 -5.69
N THR A 321 17.94 -3.48 -4.74
CA THR A 321 18.35 -4.86 -4.43
C THR A 321 18.13 -5.78 -5.63
N ILE A 322 16.95 -5.72 -6.25
CA ILE A 322 16.63 -6.54 -7.43
C ILE A 322 17.52 -6.13 -8.61
N ASN A 323 17.64 -4.83 -8.90
CA ASN A 323 18.48 -4.36 -10.01
C ASN A 323 19.96 -4.74 -9.82
N THR A 324 20.48 -4.64 -8.58
CA THR A 324 21.84 -5.10 -8.25
C THR A 324 21.99 -6.61 -8.41
N MET A 325 20.96 -7.40 -8.06
CA MET A 325 20.95 -8.84 -8.34
C MET A 325 21.01 -9.12 -9.84
N VAL A 326 20.21 -8.42 -10.66
CA VAL A 326 20.24 -8.56 -12.12
C VAL A 326 21.63 -8.25 -12.67
N ASP A 327 22.25 -7.16 -12.21
CA ASP A 327 23.60 -6.77 -12.62
C ASP A 327 24.63 -7.85 -12.28
N ARG A 328 24.61 -8.35 -11.04
CA ARG A 328 25.53 -9.42 -10.59
C ARG A 328 25.35 -10.70 -11.40
N LEU A 329 24.10 -11.10 -11.67
CA LEU A 329 23.78 -12.26 -12.50
C LEU A 329 24.29 -12.08 -13.93
N SER A 330 24.12 -10.88 -14.50
CA SER A 330 24.51 -10.57 -15.87
C SER A 330 26.03 -10.63 -16.03
N THR A 331 26.79 -10.01 -15.12
CA THR A 331 28.26 -10.08 -15.10
C THR A 331 28.75 -11.52 -14.92
N PHE A 332 28.15 -12.27 -13.98
CA PHE A 332 28.52 -13.66 -13.77
C PHE A 332 28.26 -14.53 -15.01
N ALA A 333 27.09 -14.41 -15.64
CA ALA A 333 26.74 -15.16 -16.84
C ALA A 333 27.70 -14.86 -18.00
N PHE A 334 28.09 -13.59 -18.15
CA PHE A 334 29.08 -13.17 -19.13
C PHE A 334 30.46 -13.78 -18.86
N GLU A 335 30.98 -13.67 -17.64
CA GLU A 335 32.30 -14.19 -17.27
C GLU A 335 32.38 -15.72 -17.39
N VAL A 336 31.34 -16.44 -16.99
CA VAL A 336 31.30 -17.91 -17.16
C VAL A 336 31.28 -18.29 -18.63
N SER A 337 30.48 -17.60 -19.44
CA SER A 337 30.42 -17.84 -20.89
C SER A 337 31.75 -17.53 -21.58
N LYS A 338 32.44 -16.47 -21.14
CA LYS A 338 33.77 -16.10 -21.60
C LYS A 338 34.80 -17.18 -21.27
N VAL A 339 34.90 -17.61 -20.00
CA VAL A 339 35.87 -18.65 -19.59
C VAL A 339 35.59 -19.99 -20.28
N ALA A 340 34.31 -20.38 -20.38
CA ALA A 340 33.91 -21.59 -21.08
C ALA A 340 34.34 -21.56 -22.56
N ARG A 341 34.24 -20.39 -23.21
CA ARG A 341 34.71 -20.19 -24.57
C ARG A 341 36.22 -20.19 -24.67
N GLU A 342 36.92 -19.34 -23.91
CA GLU A 342 38.38 -19.18 -23.98
C GLU A 342 39.11 -20.49 -23.66
N VAL A 343 38.78 -21.13 -22.54
CA VAL A 343 39.50 -22.34 -22.07
C VAL A 343 38.94 -23.60 -22.72
N GLY A 344 37.62 -23.68 -22.92
CA GLY A 344 36.96 -24.89 -23.40
C GLY A 344 36.88 -25.02 -24.92
N THR A 345 36.70 -23.92 -25.65
CA THR A 345 36.47 -23.93 -27.11
C THR A 345 37.67 -23.41 -27.89
N ASP A 346 38.15 -22.21 -27.55
CA ASP A 346 39.21 -21.53 -28.28
C ASP A 346 40.60 -22.07 -27.91
N GLY A 347 40.72 -22.84 -26.82
CA GLY A 347 41.98 -23.42 -26.35
C GLY A 347 42.98 -22.40 -25.82
N THR A 348 42.52 -21.17 -25.55
CA THR A 348 43.33 -20.11 -24.94
C THR A 348 43.45 -20.37 -23.45
N LEU A 349 44.51 -21.10 -23.08
CA LEU A 349 44.73 -21.53 -21.70
C LEU A 349 45.15 -20.35 -20.81
N GLY A 350 44.55 -20.25 -19.63
CA GLY A 350 44.82 -19.20 -18.63
C GLY A 350 43.65 -18.24 -18.37
N GLY A 351 42.55 -18.34 -19.12
CA GLY A 351 41.33 -17.57 -18.87
C GLY A 351 40.74 -17.85 -17.49
N GLN A 352 40.33 -16.79 -16.79
CA GLN A 352 39.69 -16.85 -15.48
C GLN A 352 38.52 -15.87 -15.44
N ALA A 353 37.47 -16.25 -14.72
CA ALA A 353 36.30 -15.45 -14.47
C ALA A 353 36.65 -14.43 -13.39
N GLN A 354 36.44 -13.15 -13.69
CA GLN A 354 36.63 -12.07 -12.73
C GLN A 354 35.29 -11.39 -12.49
N VAL A 355 34.67 -11.70 -11.36
CA VAL A 355 33.40 -11.10 -10.95
C VAL A 355 33.63 -10.35 -9.64
N ASP A 356 33.48 -9.03 -9.67
CA ASP A 356 33.67 -8.18 -8.51
C ASP A 356 32.48 -8.25 -7.54
N ASN A 357 32.71 -8.05 -6.25
CA ASN A 357 31.68 -7.96 -5.20
C ASN A 357 30.73 -9.17 -5.11
N VAL A 358 31.24 -10.38 -5.38
CA VAL A 358 30.51 -11.64 -5.16
C VAL A 358 30.74 -12.21 -3.77
N GLU A 359 29.65 -12.63 -3.14
CA GLU A 359 29.66 -13.24 -1.80
C GLU A 359 28.82 -14.52 -1.81
N GLY A 360 29.03 -15.36 -0.79
CA GLY A 360 28.30 -16.63 -0.63
C GLY A 360 28.41 -17.54 -1.86
N LYS A 361 27.28 -18.07 -2.32
CA LYS A 361 27.24 -19.03 -3.44
C LYS A 361 27.81 -18.50 -4.76
N TRP A 362 27.75 -17.20 -4.99
CA TRP A 362 28.32 -16.59 -6.20
C TRP A 362 29.84 -16.65 -6.21
N LYS A 363 30.45 -16.44 -5.04
CA LYS A 363 31.89 -16.59 -4.86
C LYS A 363 32.32 -18.05 -5.03
N ASP A 364 31.63 -18.97 -4.37
CA ASP A 364 31.91 -20.41 -4.48
C ASP A 364 31.87 -20.88 -5.95
N LEU A 365 30.85 -20.46 -6.71
CA LEU A 365 30.71 -20.81 -8.13
C LEU A 365 31.82 -20.22 -9.00
N THR A 366 32.19 -18.96 -8.78
CA THR A 366 33.28 -18.29 -9.50
C THR A 366 34.62 -18.99 -9.22
N GLU A 367 34.87 -19.36 -7.96
CA GLU A 367 36.08 -20.10 -7.55
C GLU A 367 36.12 -21.51 -8.17
N ASN A 368 34.98 -22.19 -8.26
CA ASN A 368 34.90 -23.50 -8.91
C ASN A 368 35.19 -23.41 -10.41
N VAL A 369 34.63 -22.43 -11.13
CA VAL A 369 34.93 -22.20 -12.56
C VAL A 369 36.42 -21.89 -12.75
N ASN A 370 36.98 -21.04 -11.90
CA ASN A 370 38.41 -20.71 -11.94
C ASN A 370 39.32 -21.90 -11.60
N THR A 371 38.90 -22.75 -10.67
CA THR A 371 39.63 -23.97 -10.32
C THR A 371 39.61 -24.96 -11.48
N MET A 372 38.46 -25.15 -12.14
CA MET A 372 38.35 -25.96 -13.35
C MET A 372 39.26 -25.41 -14.47
N ALA A 373 39.17 -24.11 -14.77
CA ALA A 373 39.97 -23.46 -15.80
C ALA A 373 41.48 -23.57 -15.55
N ARG A 374 41.91 -23.39 -14.29
CA ARG A 374 43.31 -23.53 -13.87
C ARG A 374 43.79 -24.97 -14.00
N ASN A 375 43.00 -25.95 -13.57
CA ASN A 375 43.34 -27.37 -13.70
C ASN A 375 43.52 -27.74 -15.17
N LEU A 376 42.55 -27.41 -16.04
CA LEU A 376 42.66 -27.67 -17.48
C LEU A 376 43.88 -26.96 -18.10
N THR A 377 44.11 -25.70 -17.74
CA THR A 377 45.27 -24.93 -18.22
C THR A 377 46.59 -25.60 -17.86
N THR A 378 46.78 -25.95 -16.58
CA THR A 378 48.03 -26.57 -16.12
C THR A 378 48.23 -27.96 -16.71
N GLN A 379 47.16 -28.76 -16.81
CA GLN A 379 47.18 -30.10 -17.37
C GLN A 379 47.52 -30.09 -18.87
N VAL A 380 46.81 -29.30 -19.66
CA VAL A 380 47.03 -29.23 -21.12
C VAL A 380 48.37 -28.58 -21.45
N ARG A 381 48.81 -27.54 -20.71
CA ARG A 381 50.17 -26.98 -20.88
C ARG A 381 51.26 -27.99 -20.55
N GLY A 382 51.09 -28.79 -19.50
CA GLY A 382 52.02 -29.87 -19.14
C GLY A 382 52.15 -30.89 -20.27
N ILE A 383 51.01 -31.34 -20.82
CA ILE A 383 50.96 -32.23 -21.98
C ILE A 383 51.65 -31.61 -23.21
N SER A 384 51.36 -30.34 -23.51
CA SER A 384 51.94 -29.65 -24.65
C SER A 384 53.47 -29.53 -24.52
N THR A 385 53.96 -29.19 -23.33
CA THR A 385 55.40 -29.03 -23.06
C THR A 385 56.15 -30.34 -23.29
N VAL A 386 55.64 -31.44 -22.73
CA VAL A 386 56.28 -32.76 -22.87
C VAL A 386 56.16 -33.26 -24.31
N THR A 387 55.03 -33.06 -24.98
CA THR A 387 54.87 -33.44 -26.39
C THR A 387 55.84 -32.66 -27.30
N GLN A 388 56.08 -31.38 -27.01
CA GLN A 388 57.08 -30.58 -27.72
C GLN A 388 58.51 -31.06 -27.41
N ALA A 389 58.81 -31.43 -26.16
CA ALA A 389 60.10 -32.01 -25.79
C ALA A 389 60.36 -33.31 -26.57
N ILE A 390 59.38 -34.22 -26.62
CA ILE A 390 59.44 -35.45 -27.44
C ILE A 390 59.72 -35.12 -28.91
N ALA A 391 59.01 -34.14 -29.48
CA ALA A 391 59.20 -33.73 -30.87
C ALA A 391 60.61 -33.18 -31.15
N ASN A 392 61.23 -32.54 -30.17
CA ASN A 392 62.61 -32.05 -30.23
C ASN A 392 63.66 -33.13 -29.86
N GLY A 393 63.23 -34.36 -29.58
CA GLY A 393 64.12 -35.46 -29.21
C GLY A 393 64.57 -35.47 -27.75
N ASP A 394 63.95 -34.67 -26.87
CA ASP A 394 64.18 -34.70 -25.43
C ASP A 394 63.14 -35.61 -24.75
N MET A 395 63.57 -36.82 -24.38
CA MET A 395 62.76 -37.79 -23.62
C MET A 395 63.07 -37.79 -22.12
N SER A 396 63.67 -36.72 -21.59
CA SER A 396 63.93 -36.59 -20.15
C SER A 396 62.73 -36.04 -19.36
N GLN A 397 61.79 -35.38 -20.04
CA GLN A 397 60.69 -34.68 -19.40
C GLN A 397 59.43 -35.55 -19.29
N LYS A 398 58.78 -35.48 -18.12
CA LYS A 398 57.48 -36.12 -17.87
C LYS A 398 56.44 -35.10 -17.45
N ILE A 399 55.19 -35.46 -17.69
CA ILE A 399 54.05 -34.68 -17.20
C ILE A 399 53.92 -35.00 -15.71
N GLU A 400 54.12 -34.00 -14.85
CA GLU A 400 54.07 -34.16 -13.38
C GLU A 400 52.76 -33.66 -12.76
N VAL A 401 52.05 -32.77 -13.45
CA VAL A 401 50.82 -32.12 -12.95
C VAL A 401 49.75 -33.12 -12.51
N ALA A 402 49.02 -32.79 -11.45
CA ALA A 402 47.94 -33.61 -10.92
C ALA A 402 46.79 -33.70 -11.92
N ALA A 403 46.34 -34.92 -12.22
CA ALA A 403 45.27 -35.22 -13.16
C ALA A 403 44.39 -36.34 -12.61
N ALA A 404 43.12 -36.33 -13.00
CA ALA A 404 42.15 -37.37 -12.69
C ALA A 404 41.30 -37.68 -13.92
N GLY A 405 40.63 -38.83 -13.93
CA GLY A 405 39.77 -39.26 -15.03
C GLY A 405 40.54 -39.42 -16.36
N GLU A 406 39.94 -38.99 -17.46
CA GLU A 406 40.50 -39.16 -18.80
C GLU A 406 41.84 -38.42 -18.99
N ILE A 407 42.02 -37.27 -18.33
CA ILE A 407 43.29 -36.53 -18.38
C ILE A 407 44.43 -37.31 -17.69
N LEU A 408 44.13 -38.09 -16.65
CA LEU A 408 45.14 -38.96 -16.03
C LEU A 408 45.57 -40.07 -16.99
N ILE A 409 44.61 -40.70 -17.67
CA ILE A 409 44.91 -41.74 -18.68
C ILE A 409 45.78 -41.15 -19.79
N LEU A 410 45.47 -39.94 -20.26
CA LEU A 410 46.28 -39.24 -21.25
C LEU A 410 47.70 -38.94 -20.73
N LYS A 411 47.81 -38.41 -19.51
CA LYS A 411 49.09 -38.17 -18.82
C LYS A 411 49.94 -39.45 -18.77
N GLU A 412 49.38 -40.55 -18.28
CA GLU A 412 50.08 -41.83 -18.15
C GLU A 412 50.47 -42.40 -19.51
N THR A 413 49.60 -42.29 -20.51
CA THR A 413 49.89 -42.75 -21.88
C THR A 413 51.09 -42.01 -22.48
N ILE A 414 51.13 -40.68 -22.33
CA ILE A 414 52.24 -39.86 -22.82
C ILE A 414 53.52 -40.16 -22.03
N ASN A 415 53.46 -40.24 -20.69
CA ASN A 415 54.63 -40.58 -19.88
C ASN A 415 55.19 -41.96 -20.22
N ASN A 416 54.33 -42.97 -20.41
CA ASN A 416 54.74 -44.30 -20.86
C ASN A 416 55.35 -44.27 -22.27
N MET A 417 54.85 -43.40 -23.15
CA MET A 417 55.45 -43.17 -24.47
C MET A 417 56.85 -42.56 -24.35
N VAL A 418 57.04 -41.54 -23.50
CA VAL A 418 58.36 -40.96 -23.21
C VAL A 418 59.33 -42.04 -22.73
N ASP A 419 58.92 -42.86 -21.76
CA ASP A 419 59.75 -43.94 -21.22
C ASP A 419 60.17 -44.93 -22.30
N ARG A 420 59.21 -45.39 -23.12
CA ARG A 420 59.47 -46.32 -24.22
C ARG A 420 60.40 -45.73 -25.28
N LEU A 421 60.19 -44.48 -25.66
CA LEU A 421 61.05 -43.78 -26.62
C LEU A 421 62.46 -43.56 -26.08
N SER A 422 62.59 -43.23 -24.80
CA SER A 422 63.89 -43.05 -24.13
C SER A 422 64.68 -44.36 -24.12
N ILE A 423 64.07 -45.48 -23.70
CA ILE A 423 64.73 -46.80 -23.72
C ILE A 423 65.11 -47.19 -25.14
N PHE A 424 64.20 -47.05 -26.10
CA PHE A 424 64.47 -47.37 -27.50
C PHE A 424 65.63 -46.54 -28.07
N SER A 425 65.61 -45.22 -27.86
CA SER A 425 66.67 -44.32 -28.33
C SER A 425 68.02 -44.67 -27.72
N ASN A 426 68.06 -44.95 -26.41
CA ASN A 426 69.28 -45.37 -25.73
C ASN A 426 69.83 -46.68 -26.27
N GLU A 427 68.98 -47.68 -26.53
CA GLU A 427 69.40 -48.97 -27.06
C GLU A 427 69.90 -48.87 -28.51
N VAL A 428 69.21 -48.11 -29.36
CA VAL A 428 69.68 -47.86 -30.74
C VAL A 428 71.00 -47.08 -30.72
N GLN A 429 71.13 -46.06 -29.88
CA GLN A 429 72.38 -45.32 -29.73
C GLN A 429 73.51 -46.21 -29.20
N ARG A 430 73.21 -47.10 -28.25
CA ARG A 430 74.18 -48.06 -27.70
C ARG A 430 74.69 -49.00 -28.78
N VAL A 431 73.82 -49.61 -29.58
CA VAL A 431 74.24 -50.51 -30.68
C VAL A 431 75.03 -49.75 -31.74
N ALA A 432 74.56 -48.56 -32.13
CA ALA A 432 75.26 -47.72 -33.09
C ALA A 432 76.67 -47.35 -32.58
N LYS A 433 76.81 -47.06 -31.29
CA LYS A 433 78.12 -46.78 -30.68
C LYS A 433 78.97 -48.04 -30.54
N ASP A 434 78.46 -49.11 -29.96
CA ASP A 434 79.20 -50.35 -29.72
C ASP A 434 79.72 -50.95 -31.03
N VAL A 435 78.85 -51.14 -32.03
CA VAL A 435 79.21 -51.81 -33.29
C VAL A 435 79.82 -50.83 -34.31
N GLY A 436 79.31 -49.60 -34.38
CA GLY A 436 79.71 -48.63 -35.40
C GLY A 436 80.92 -47.76 -35.03
N VAL A 437 81.11 -47.43 -33.75
CA VAL A 437 82.16 -46.49 -33.31
C VAL A 437 83.25 -47.18 -32.50
N ASP A 438 82.87 -47.91 -31.45
CA ASP A 438 83.79 -48.55 -30.50
C ASP A 438 84.35 -49.88 -31.05
N GLY A 439 83.79 -50.42 -32.14
CA GLY A 439 84.23 -51.68 -32.76
C GLY A 439 83.95 -52.93 -31.92
N LYS A 440 83.09 -52.84 -30.90
CA LYS A 440 82.64 -53.96 -30.07
C LYS A 440 81.60 -54.78 -30.82
N MET A 441 82.09 -55.78 -31.54
CA MET A 441 81.27 -56.67 -32.36
C MET A 441 80.37 -57.57 -31.50
N GLY A 442 79.08 -57.68 -31.86
CA GLY A 442 78.08 -58.51 -31.20
C GLY A 442 77.02 -57.76 -30.39
N GLY A 443 77.06 -56.42 -30.37
CA GLY A 443 76.02 -55.62 -29.73
C GLY A 443 74.68 -55.72 -30.46
N GLN A 444 73.62 -56.10 -29.75
CA GLN A 444 72.24 -56.10 -30.22
C GLN A 444 71.38 -55.26 -29.29
N ALA A 445 70.41 -54.54 -29.85
CA ALA A 445 69.40 -53.80 -29.14
C ALA A 445 68.31 -54.77 -28.71
N ASP A 446 68.03 -54.80 -27.42
CA ASP A 446 66.90 -55.55 -26.87
C ASP A 446 66.02 -54.57 -26.11
N VAL A 447 64.87 -54.26 -26.71
CA VAL A 447 63.92 -53.30 -26.14
C VAL A 447 62.64 -54.07 -25.82
N ALA A 448 62.31 -54.18 -24.54
CA ALA A 448 61.10 -54.85 -24.11
C ALA A 448 59.85 -54.01 -24.42
N GLY A 449 58.77 -54.66 -24.87
CA GLY A 449 57.45 -54.05 -24.99
C GLY A 449 57.23 -53.13 -26.21
N ILE A 450 58.16 -53.05 -27.16
CA ILE A 450 57.96 -52.31 -28.42
C ILE A 450 57.19 -53.14 -29.46
N GLY A 451 56.33 -52.47 -30.22
CA GLY A 451 55.53 -53.06 -31.30
C GLY A 451 55.46 -52.13 -32.51
N GLY A 452 54.96 -52.65 -33.63
CA GLY A 452 54.87 -51.92 -34.90
C GLY A 452 56.24 -51.45 -35.41
N ARG A 453 56.30 -50.23 -35.95
CA ARG A 453 57.49 -49.68 -36.63
C ARG A 453 58.74 -49.64 -35.76
N TRP A 454 58.60 -49.49 -34.44
CA TRP A 454 59.75 -49.51 -33.51
C TRP A 454 60.42 -50.88 -33.45
N LYS A 455 59.63 -51.96 -33.50
CA LYS A 455 60.15 -53.33 -33.53
C LYS A 455 60.85 -53.63 -34.85
N GLU A 456 60.28 -53.17 -35.96
CA GLU A 456 60.90 -53.26 -37.29
C GLU A 456 62.26 -52.58 -37.30
N ILE A 457 62.35 -51.31 -36.87
CA ILE A 457 63.62 -50.58 -36.81
C ILE A 457 64.64 -51.28 -35.89
N THR A 458 64.21 -51.79 -34.73
CA THR A 458 65.11 -52.56 -33.84
C THR A 458 65.65 -53.81 -34.54
N THR A 459 64.80 -54.49 -35.30
CA THR A 459 65.17 -55.70 -36.06
C THR A 459 66.15 -55.36 -37.17
N ASP A 460 65.93 -54.25 -37.89
CA ASP A 460 66.81 -53.77 -38.94
C ASP A 460 68.17 -53.35 -38.39
N VAL A 461 68.19 -52.62 -37.26
CA VAL A 461 69.42 -52.22 -36.55
C VAL A 461 70.19 -53.46 -36.08
N ASN A 462 69.51 -54.46 -35.53
CA ASN A 462 70.14 -55.72 -35.12
C ASN A 462 70.67 -56.52 -36.30
N THR A 463 69.94 -56.55 -37.42
CA THR A 463 70.37 -57.22 -38.64
C THR A 463 71.62 -56.54 -39.20
N MET A 464 71.63 -55.22 -39.26
CA MET A 464 72.79 -54.43 -39.66
C MET A 464 73.98 -54.69 -38.73
N ALA A 465 73.78 -54.61 -37.42
CA ALA A 465 74.82 -54.85 -36.41
C ALA A 465 75.41 -56.27 -36.49
N ASN A 466 74.56 -57.27 -36.74
CA ASN A 466 74.97 -58.66 -36.91
C ASN A 466 75.76 -58.88 -38.21
N ASN A 467 75.31 -58.27 -39.32
CA ASN A 467 76.02 -58.33 -40.60
C ASN A 467 77.41 -57.71 -40.48
N LEU A 468 77.51 -56.51 -39.90
CA LEU A 468 78.80 -55.84 -39.64
C LEU A 468 79.70 -56.68 -38.73
N THR A 469 79.14 -57.21 -37.63
CA THR A 469 79.86 -58.10 -36.70
C THR A 469 80.44 -59.32 -37.41
N THR A 470 79.63 -60.00 -38.21
CA THR A 470 80.03 -61.22 -38.91
C THR A 470 81.09 -60.92 -39.97
N GLN A 471 80.91 -59.84 -40.75
CA GLN A 471 81.82 -59.44 -41.81
C GLN A 471 83.18 -58.98 -41.25
N VAL A 472 83.19 -58.10 -40.24
CA VAL A 472 84.45 -57.59 -39.66
C VAL A 472 85.20 -58.69 -38.91
N ARG A 473 84.52 -59.56 -38.17
CA ARG A 473 85.19 -60.72 -37.53
C ARG A 473 85.83 -61.64 -38.57
N ALA A 474 85.11 -61.94 -39.67
CA ALA A 474 85.68 -62.76 -40.74
C ALA A 474 86.91 -62.11 -41.40
N PHE A 475 86.96 -60.79 -41.52
CA PHE A 475 88.16 -60.08 -41.98
C PHE A 475 89.29 -60.15 -40.95
N GLY A 476 88.97 -59.97 -39.66
CA GLY A 476 89.94 -60.09 -38.56
C GLY A 476 90.56 -61.48 -38.49
N ASP A 477 89.75 -62.54 -38.56
CA ASP A 477 90.20 -63.93 -38.53
C ASP A 477 91.16 -64.25 -39.68
N ILE A 478 90.87 -63.77 -40.89
CA ILE A 478 91.72 -63.99 -42.07
C ILE A 478 92.99 -63.13 -42.02
N THR A 479 92.90 -61.90 -41.51
CA THR A 479 94.07 -61.04 -41.32
C THR A 479 95.01 -61.64 -40.26
N ASN A 480 94.47 -62.17 -39.17
CA ASN A 480 95.24 -62.89 -38.16
C ASN A 480 95.86 -64.17 -38.73
N ALA A 481 95.10 -65.00 -39.45
CA ALA A 481 95.63 -66.19 -40.12
C ALA A 481 96.76 -65.86 -41.10
N ALA A 482 96.60 -64.79 -41.90
CA ALA A 482 97.64 -64.29 -42.79
C ALA A 482 98.89 -63.77 -42.03
N THR A 483 98.70 -63.16 -40.86
CA THR A 483 99.81 -62.70 -39.99
C THR A 483 100.57 -63.88 -39.38
N ASP A 484 99.87 -64.95 -39.01
CA ASP A 484 100.44 -66.20 -38.50
C ASP A 484 101.04 -67.09 -39.60
N GLY A 485 100.99 -66.64 -40.87
CA GLY A 485 101.59 -67.32 -42.02
C GLY A 485 100.68 -68.36 -42.71
N ASP A 486 99.41 -68.48 -42.31
CA ASP A 486 98.41 -69.33 -42.96
C ASP A 486 97.61 -68.56 -44.02
N PHE A 487 98.06 -68.64 -45.27
CA PHE A 487 97.41 -68.02 -46.42
C PHE A 487 96.46 -68.98 -47.17
N THR A 488 96.04 -70.08 -46.54
CA THR A 488 95.12 -71.03 -47.16
C THR A 488 93.66 -70.64 -47.01
N LYS A 489 93.35 -69.80 -46.02
CA LYS A 489 91.99 -69.36 -45.72
C LYS A 489 91.61 -68.11 -46.52
N LEU A 490 90.36 -68.06 -46.96
CA LEU A 490 89.76 -66.92 -47.64
C LEU A 490 88.48 -66.51 -46.92
N ILE A 491 88.12 -65.24 -47.04
CA ILE A 491 86.86 -64.74 -46.50
C ILE A 491 85.71 -65.23 -47.38
N THR A 492 84.77 -65.98 -46.80
CA THR A 492 83.60 -66.56 -47.48
C THR A 492 82.27 -65.94 -47.05
N VAL A 493 82.27 -65.02 -46.09
CA VAL A 493 81.05 -64.38 -45.59
C VAL A 493 80.40 -63.53 -46.69
N GLU A 494 79.07 -63.57 -46.72
CA GLU A 494 78.26 -62.71 -47.59
C GLU A 494 78.43 -61.25 -47.20
N ALA A 495 78.88 -60.45 -48.16
CA ALA A 495 79.10 -59.02 -48.03
C ALA A 495 78.46 -58.32 -49.24
N SER A 496 78.03 -57.08 -49.04
CA SER A 496 77.41 -56.27 -50.09
C SER A 496 78.00 -54.86 -50.08
N GLY A 497 78.04 -54.21 -51.25
CA GLY A 497 78.58 -52.85 -51.38
C GLY A 497 80.09 -52.78 -51.10
N GLU A 498 80.53 -51.74 -50.40
CA GLU A 498 81.95 -51.51 -50.09
C GLU A 498 82.58 -52.64 -49.28
N MET A 499 81.79 -53.33 -48.46
CA MET A 499 82.27 -54.47 -47.67
C MET A 499 82.63 -55.68 -48.56
N ASP A 500 81.90 -55.89 -49.66
CA ASP A 500 82.24 -56.94 -50.62
C ASP A 500 83.51 -56.60 -51.42
N GLU A 501 83.68 -55.32 -51.76
CA GLU A 501 84.91 -54.84 -52.39
C GLU A 501 86.11 -55.03 -51.46
N LEU A 502 85.97 -54.70 -50.17
CA LEU A 502 87.01 -54.94 -49.17
C LEU A 502 87.32 -56.43 -49.02
N LYS A 503 86.29 -57.28 -48.94
CA LYS A 503 86.44 -58.75 -48.96
C LYS A 503 87.29 -59.21 -50.13
N ARG A 504 86.97 -58.74 -51.34
CA ARG A 504 87.72 -59.07 -52.57
C ARG A 504 89.17 -58.60 -52.51
N LYS A 505 89.41 -57.36 -52.06
CA LYS A 505 90.76 -56.78 -51.93
C LYS A 505 91.62 -57.55 -50.92
N ILE A 506 91.06 -57.90 -49.75
CA ILE A 506 91.76 -58.70 -48.74
C ILE A 506 92.04 -60.11 -49.27
N ASN A 507 91.07 -60.78 -49.88
CA ASN A 507 91.29 -62.09 -50.50
C ASN A 507 92.36 -62.05 -51.59
N GLN A 508 92.39 -61.01 -52.42
CA GLN A 508 93.41 -60.81 -53.44
C GLN A 508 94.79 -60.51 -52.83
N MET A 509 94.86 -59.77 -51.72
CA MET A 509 96.09 -59.56 -50.96
C MET A 509 96.63 -60.87 -50.40
N VAL A 510 95.78 -61.68 -49.75
CA VAL A 510 96.14 -63.02 -49.23
C VAL A 510 96.65 -63.91 -50.36
N TYR A 511 95.98 -63.89 -51.52
CA TYR A 511 96.44 -64.63 -52.71
C TYR A 511 97.81 -64.15 -53.20
N ASN A 512 98.02 -62.83 -53.33
CA ASN A 512 99.29 -62.26 -53.80
C ASN A 512 100.43 -62.55 -52.81
N LEU A 513 100.18 -62.49 -51.50
CA LEU A 513 101.16 -62.84 -50.47
C LEU A 513 101.50 -64.33 -50.54
N ARG A 514 100.49 -65.20 -50.70
CA ARG A 514 100.70 -66.64 -50.91
C ARG A 514 101.56 -66.93 -52.15
N ASP A 515 101.23 -66.31 -53.29
CA ASP A 515 101.98 -66.47 -54.54
C ASP A 515 103.41 -65.91 -54.41
N SER A 516 103.56 -64.75 -53.75
CA SER A 516 104.88 -64.17 -53.47
C SER A 516 105.73 -65.07 -52.58
N ILE A 517 105.17 -65.62 -51.49
CA ILE A 517 105.87 -66.58 -50.62
C ILE A 517 106.24 -67.83 -51.41
N GLN A 518 105.33 -68.40 -52.22
CA GLN A 518 105.66 -69.56 -53.05
C GLN A 518 106.79 -69.26 -54.03
N ARG A 519 106.77 -68.11 -54.71
CA ARG A 519 107.86 -67.68 -55.59
C ARG A 519 109.16 -67.43 -54.84
N ASN A 520 109.11 -66.87 -53.63
CA ASN A 520 110.30 -66.62 -52.81
C ASN A 520 110.88 -67.93 -52.27
N THR A 521 110.05 -68.89 -51.89
CA THR A 521 110.49 -70.25 -51.52
C THR A 521 111.12 -70.97 -52.71
N LEU A 522 110.49 -70.91 -53.90
CA LEU A 522 111.06 -71.48 -55.13
C LEU A 522 112.36 -70.77 -55.56
N ALA A 523 112.42 -69.44 -55.43
CA ALA A 523 113.63 -68.67 -55.73
C ALA A 523 114.75 -68.93 -54.71
N ARG A 524 114.40 -69.14 -53.44
CA ARG A 524 115.34 -69.54 -52.39
C ARG A 524 115.84 -70.97 -52.62
N GLU A 525 114.97 -71.91 -52.97
CA GLU A 525 115.37 -73.27 -53.35
C GLU A 525 116.26 -73.26 -54.61
N ALA A 526 115.95 -72.43 -55.61
CA ALA A 526 116.78 -72.23 -56.80
C ALA A 526 118.14 -71.57 -56.47
N ALA A 527 118.16 -70.62 -55.53
CA ALA A 527 119.39 -69.98 -55.06
C ALA A 527 120.24 -70.93 -54.20
N GLU A 528 119.63 -71.73 -53.33
CA GLU A 528 120.29 -72.79 -52.56
C GLU A 528 120.83 -73.89 -53.49
N PHE A 529 120.07 -74.25 -54.53
CA PHE A 529 120.53 -75.16 -55.59
C PHE A 529 121.73 -74.55 -56.35
N ALA A 530 121.64 -73.30 -56.82
CA ALA A 530 122.75 -72.61 -57.48
C ALA A 530 123.98 -72.45 -56.58
N ASN A 531 123.80 -72.25 -55.27
CA ASN A 531 124.89 -72.16 -54.31
C ASN A 531 125.51 -73.54 -54.03
N ARG A 532 124.72 -74.62 -54.00
CA ARG A 532 125.20 -76.00 -54.01
C ARG A 532 125.99 -76.31 -55.29
N THR A 533 125.47 -75.96 -56.46
CA THR A 533 126.15 -76.16 -57.75
C THR A 533 127.45 -75.35 -57.83
N LYS A 534 127.48 -74.11 -57.31
CA LYS A 534 128.71 -73.31 -57.21
C LYS A 534 129.72 -73.93 -56.24
N SER A 535 129.26 -74.51 -55.13
CA SER A 535 130.11 -75.21 -54.17
C SER A 535 130.68 -76.50 -54.76
N GLU A 536 129.89 -77.24 -55.56
CA GLU A 536 130.35 -78.42 -56.33
C GLU A 536 131.32 -78.03 -57.46
N PHE A 537 131.10 -76.91 -58.15
CA PHE A 537 132.03 -76.39 -59.15
C PHE A 537 133.37 -75.97 -58.53
N LEU A 538 133.35 -75.27 -57.39
CA LEU A 538 134.57 -74.92 -56.64
C LEU A 538 135.28 -76.17 -56.08
N ALA A 539 134.52 -77.20 -55.66
CA ALA A 539 135.08 -78.48 -55.26
C ALA A 539 135.78 -79.22 -56.42
N ASN A 540 135.19 -79.22 -57.63
CA ASN A 540 135.80 -79.80 -58.82
C ASN A 540 137.00 -79.00 -59.33
N MET A 541 136.94 -77.66 -59.33
CA MET A 541 138.09 -76.80 -59.66
C MET A 541 139.23 -76.91 -58.66
N SER A 542 138.92 -77.09 -57.36
CA SER A 542 139.92 -77.39 -56.35
C SER A 542 140.54 -78.78 -56.53
N HIS A 543 139.87 -79.70 -57.21
CA HIS A 543 140.38 -81.04 -57.51
C HIS A 543 141.27 -81.05 -58.77
N GLU A 544 141.05 -80.17 -59.77
CA GLU A 544 141.90 -80.07 -60.97
C GLU A 544 143.19 -79.27 -60.76
N ILE A 545 143.25 -78.30 -59.83
CA ILE A 545 144.48 -77.53 -59.54
C ILE A 545 145.47 -78.30 -58.63
N ARG A 546 145.02 -79.38 -57.99
CA ARG A 546 145.80 -80.13 -56.97
C ARG A 546 146.46 -81.42 -57.48
N THR A 547 146.40 -81.69 -58.77
CA THR A 547 147.09 -82.81 -59.44
C THR A 547 147.90 -82.31 -60.63
N PRO A 548 149.24 -82.32 -60.57
CA PRO A 548 150.09 -82.25 -61.76
C PRO A 548 150.01 -83.52 -62.61
#